data_AF-A0A6B1IAE2-F1
#
_entry.id   AF-A0A6B1IAE2-F1
#
_cell.length_a   1.000
_cell.length_b   1.000
_cell.length_c   1.000
_cell.angle_alpha   90.00
_cell.angle_beta   90.00
_cell.angle_gamma   90.00
#
_symmetry.space_group_name_H-M   'P 1'
#
loop_
_entity.id
_entity.type
_entity.pdbx_description
1 polymer ?
#
loop_
_entity_poly.entity_id
_entity_poly.type
_entity_poly.pdbx_seq_one_letter_code
_entity_poly.pdbx_strand_id
1 'polypeptide(L)' 'MSSDGLPTIAYTTESGERRRVRYERVPGEPWHAERHVDRWDDDGGEWAPCGGEALSELVIDDEHRAAVTVTEGP' A
#
# COMPACT_ATOMS: atom_id res chain seq x y z
N MET A 1 -9.72 9.20 -10.08
CA MET A 1 -8.85 8.19 -10.73
C MET A 1 -8.92 6.97 -9.83
N SER A 2 -9.58 5.90 -10.26
CA SER A 2 -9.76 4.71 -9.42
C SER A 2 -8.41 4.03 -9.19
N SER A 3 -8.10 3.70 -7.94
CA SER A 3 -6.99 2.84 -7.50
C SER A 3 -7.17 1.37 -7.95
N ASP A 4 -7.66 1.17 -9.17
CA ASP A 4 -8.27 -0.07 -9.68
C ASP A 4 -7.24 -1.22 -9.74
N GLY A 5 -7.07 -1.91 -8.60
CA GLY A 5 -6.34 -3.17 -8.51
C GLY A 5 -5.37 -3.30 -7.34
N LEU A 6 -4.98 -2.22 -6.64
CA LEU A 6 -4.04 -2.35 -5.52
C LEU A 6 -4.80 -2.58 -4.19
N PRO A 7 -4.31 -3.51 -3.34
CA PRO A 7 -5.01 -3.87 -2.12
C PRO A 7 -5.00 -2.72 -1.12
N THR A 8 -6.12 -2.53 -0.43
CA THR A 8 -6.15 -1.77 0.83
C THR A 8 -6.10 -2.77 1.98
N ILE A 9 -5.15 -2.59 2.89
CA ILE A 9 -4.96 -3.49 4.04
C ILE A 9 -5.34 -2.73 5.30
N ALA A 10 -6.44 -3.09 5.95
CA ALA A 10 -6.82 -2.58 7.25
C ALA A 10 -6.36 -3.54 8.36
N TYR A 11 -5.81 -2.99 9.44
CA TYR A 11 -5.28 -3.77 10.56
C TYR A 11 -5.35 -2.98 11.88
N THR A 12 -5.19 -3.68 12.99
CA THR A 12 -5.06 -3.08 14.32
C THR A 12 -3.64 -3.27 14.80
N THR A 13 -3.02 -2.21 15.28
CA THR A 13 -1.66 -2.26 15.87
C THR A 13 -1.68 -2.92 17.25
N GLU A 14 -0.50 -3.28 17.77
CA GLU A 14 -0.37 -3.82 19.13
C GLU A 14 -0.87 -2.84 20.21
N SER A 15 -0.79 -1.53 19.96
CA SER A 15 -1.35 -0.49 20.84
C SER A 15 -2.87 -0.32 20.71
N GLY A 16 -3.53 -1.06 19.84
CA GLY A 16 -4.99 -0.99 19.62
C GLY A 16 -5.43 0.04 18.58
N GLU A 17 -4.52 0.82 18.00
CA GLU A 17 -4.88 1.79 16.95
C GLU A 17 -5.29 1.07 15.67
N ARG A 18 -6.42 1.46 15.08
CA ARG A 18 -6.82 1.03 13.74
C ARG A 18 -6.02 1.80 12.69
N ARG A 19 -5.41 1.08 11.77
CA ARG A 19 -4.65 1.63 10.65
C ARG A 19 -5.12 1.01 9.35
N ARG A 20 -4.95 1.73 8.25
CA ARG A 20 -5.02 1.17 6.91
C ARG A 20 -3.82 1.58 6.08
N VAL A 21 -3.39 0.69 5.20
CA VAL A 21 -2.39 0.94 4.17
C VAL A 21 -3.09 0.95 2.82
N ARG A 22 -2.80 1.98 2.01
CA ARG A 22 -3.27 2.11 0.63
C ARG A 22 -2.05 2.29 -0.27
N TYR A 23 -2.10 1.71 -1.45
CA TYR A 23 -1.06 1.89 -2.46
C TYR A 23 -1.62 2.63 -3.66
N GLU A 24 -0.86 3.60 -4.16
CA GLU A 24 -1.23 4.39 -5.34
C GLU A 24 -0.04 4.43 -6.30
N ARG A 25 -0.32 4.34 -7.61
CA ARG A 25 0.70 4.57 -8.64
C ARG A 25 0.68 6.04 -9.03
N VAL A 26 1.86 6.61 -9.21
CA VAL A 26 1.98 8.00 -9.65
C VAL A 26 1.48 8.11 -11.10
N PRO A 27 0.52 9.00 -11.40
CA PRO A 27 0.02 9.17 -12.76
C PRO A 27 1.15 9.54 -13.73
N GLY A 28 1.32 8.76 -14.79
CA GLY A 28 2.39 8.95 -15.78
C GLY A 28 3.70 8.24 -15.45
N GLU A 29 3.85 7.69 -14.24
CA GLU A 29 5.05 6.99 -13.78
C GLU A 29 4.66 5.61 -13.22
N PRO A 30 4.28 4.64 -14.09
CA PRO A 30 3.74 3.35 -13.64
C PRO A 30 4.73 2.48 -12.84
N TRP A 31 6.02 2.80 -12.89
CA TRP A 31 7.10 2.20 -12.09
C TRP A 31 7.22 2.83 -10.68
N HIS A 32 6.57 3.96 -10.44
CA HIS A 32 6.61 4.67 -9.17
C HIS A 32 5.31 4.45 -8.40
N ALA A 33 5.41 3.90 -7.20
CA ALA A 33 4.28 3.63 -6.32
C ALA A 33 4.50 4.29 -4.96
N GLU A 34 3.42 4.72 -4.33
CA GLU A 34 3.43 5.29 -2.99
C GLU A 34 2.65 4.38 -2.04
N ARG A 35 3.18 4.20 -0.82
CA ARG A 35 2.48 3.57 0.30
C ARG A 35 1.97 4.66 1.21
N HIS A 36 0.66 4.78 1.38
CA HIS A 36 0.03 5.67 2.34
C HIS A 36 -0.44 4.90 3.56
N VAL A 37 -0.22 5.47 4.75
CA VAL A 37 -0.72 4.95 6.02
C VAL A 37 -1.69 5.96 6.61
N ASP A 38 -2.92 5.51 6.84
CA ASP A 38 -3.95 6.30 7.52
C ASP A 38 -4.26 5.67 8.88
N ARG A 39 -4.50 6.52 9.89
CA ARG A 39 -5.02 6.14 11.21
C ARG A 39 -6.51 6.45 11.25
N TRP A 40 -7.31 5.59 11.89
CA TRP A 40 -8.71 5.91 12.17
C TRP A 40 -8.78 6.97 13.27
N ASP A 41 -9.48 8.06 13.00
CA ASP A 41 -9.83 9.08 13.98
C ASP A 41 -11.24 8.79 14.49
N ASP A 42 -11.36 8.36 15.75
CA ASP A 42 -12.66 8.06 16.37
C ASP A 42 -13.50 9.32 16.62
N ASP A 43 -12.87 10.49 16.82
CA ASP A 43 -13.59 11.74 17.04
C ASP A 43 -14.18 12.27 15.73
N GLY A 44 -13.44 12.15 14.63
CA GLY A 44 -13.88 12.54 13.28
C GLY A 44 -14.71 11.48 12.55
N GLY A 45 -14.63 10.21 12.98
CA GLY A 45 -15.24 9.08 12.27
C GLY A 45 -14.66 8.87 10.87
N GLU A 46 -13.39 9.24 10.66
CA GLU A 46 -12.73 9.22 9.36
C GLU A 46 -11.29 8.70 9.42
N TRP A 47 -10.71 8.45 8.25
CA TRP A 47 -9.32 8.04 8.13
C TRP A 47 -8.43 9.26 7.90
N ALA A 48 -7.53 9.54 8.84
CA ALA A 48 -6.57 10.64 8.76
C ALA A 48 -5.18 10.14 8.35
N PRO A 49 -4.48 10.82 7.43
CA PRO A 49 -3.14 10.42 7.03
C PRO A 49 -2.17 10.54 8.21
N CYS A 50 -1.37 9.49 8.43
CA CYS A 50 -0.39 9.46 9.52
C CYS A 50 1.01 9.02 9.09
N GLY A 51 1.19 8.71 7.80
CA GLY A 51 2.50 8.46 7.22
C GLY A 51 2.41 8.00 5.77
N GLY A 52 3.57 7.87 5.15
CA GLY A 52 3.70 7.28 3.83
C GLY A 52 5.12 7.38 3.31
N GLU A 53 5.40 6.64 2.25
CA GLU A 53 6.70 6.66 1.58
C GLU A 53 6.57 6.26 0.11
N ALA A 54 7.48 6.77 -0.72
CA ALA A 54 7.68 6.28 -2.07
C ALA A 54 8.32 4.89 -2.03
N LEU A 55 7.82 4.00 -2.86
CA LEU A 55 8.35 2.65 -3.04
C LEU A 55 9.23 2.61 -4.28
N SER A 56 10.36 1.93 -4.16
CA SER A 56 11.23 1.61 -5.29
C SER A 56 10.88 0.22 -5.83
N GLU A 57 11.23 -0.03 -7.09
CA GLU A 57 11.07 -1.34 -7.70
C GLU A 57 11.88 -2.40 -6.94
N LEU A 58 11.34 -3.61 -6.84
CA LEU A 58 12.03 -4.73 -6.21
C LEU A 58 13.16 -5.20 -7.13
N VAL A 59 14.40 -5.10 -6.64
CA VAL A 59 15.60 -5.61 -7.31
C VAL A 59 16.16 -6.77 -6.50
N ILE A 60 16.36 -7.92 -7.15
CA ILE A 60 16.97 -9.12 -6.56
C ILE A 60 18.12 -9.54 -7.48
N ASP A 61 19.33 -9.70 -6.92
CA ASP A 61 20.54 -10.06 -7.67
C ASP A 61 20.80 -9.14 -8.89
N ASP A 62 20.61 -7.82 -8.72
CA ASP A 62 20.72 -6.79 -9.76
C ASP A 62 19.65 -6.89 -10.89
N GLU A 63 18.67 -7.79 -10.75
CA GLU A 63 17.58 -7.96 -11.70
C GLU A 63 16.25 -7.39 -11.16
N HIS A 64 15.58 -6.58 -11.98
CA HIS A 64 14.24 -6.05 -11.68
C HIS A 64 13.22 -7.20 -11.64
N ARG A 65 12.49 -7.34 -10.53
CA ARG A 65 11.48 -8.40 -10.35
C ARG A 65 10.10 -7.81 -10.14
N ALA A 66 9.14 -8.29 -10.92
CA ALA A 66 7.73 -8.07 -10.66
C ALA A 66 7.18 -9.15 -9.72
N ALA A 67 6.33 -8.78 -8.77
CA ALA A 67 5.55 -9.74 -8.01
C ALA A 67 4.63 -10.51 -8.98
N VAL A 68 4.78 -11.83 -9.03
CA VAL A 68 3.88 -12.71 -9.77
C VAL A 68 2.90 -13.37 -8.80
N THR A 69 1.65 -13.49 -9.22
CA THR A 69 0.65 -14.26 -8.46
C THR A 69 1.10 -15.71 -8.43
N VAL A 70 1.37 -16.24 -7.23
CA VAL A 70 1.55 -17.69 -7.05
C VAL A 70 0.17 -18.31 -7.08
N THR A 71 -0.26 -18.80 -8.24
CA THR A 71 -1.37 -19.75 -8.29
C THR A 71 -0.82 -21.11 -7.88
N GLU A 72 -1.35 -21.69 -6.80
CA GLU A 72 -1.11 -23.11 -6.50
C GLU A 72 -1.49 -23.94 -7.75
N GLY A 73 -0.56 -24.79 -8.23
CA GLY A 73 -0.79 -25.69 -9.36
C GLY A 73 -1.70 -26.86 -8.99
N PRO A 74 -2.18 -27.66 -9.97
CA PRO A 74 -3.37 -28.52 -9.89
C PRO A 74 -3.38 -29.53 -8.74
#